data_AF-A0A8S3EBT8-F1
#
_entry.id   AF-A0A8S3EBT8-F1
#
_cell.length_a   1.000
_cell.length_b   1.000
_cell.length_c   1.000
_cell.angle_alpha   90.00
_cell.angle_beta   90.00
_cell.angle_gamma   90.00
#
_symmetry.space_group_name_H-M   'P 1'
#
loop_
_entity.id
_entity.type
_entity.pdbx_description
1 polymer ?
#
loop_
_entity_poly.entity_id
_entity_poly.type
_entity_poly.pdbx_seq_one_letter_code
_entity_poly.pdbx_strand_id
1 'polypeptide(L)'
;QEIMNRIEQSSKTIVAAIAGSCLGGGFELALACHYRIAMNDKRTGFGVPEVKLGLLPGAGGTQRLLENLSLSDALDLILTGREIKAKKAKAMGLVDFLVEPLRSDVQNIEEENIAYLRSIAIQKVKQLIVKKPSNQKSGLMKNIKSIIMENSYVRNYILSQAQTKVMSQTQGLYPAPLKILDVIRQTLENGSTVGYNAEAEAFADLAMTNESKALISLFHGRTECKKNKYGNSEREIKTMAVIGSGVVGAGIAHVSIDKDFQVILYDKTSAVLDQGKSQIVKNYQTYVKRNRITNAEYNRILSNLTCQATFENLEKCDIIIEDLFEDLKLKQNILNELEQYMSKHCIFA
;
A
#
# COMPACT_ATOMS: atom_id res chain seq x y z
N GLN A 1 -11.09 -12.64 18.95
CA GLN A 1 -10.09 -13.74 18.91
C GLN A 1 -10.74 -15.14 18.89
N GLU A 2 -11.70 -15.45 19.78
CA GLU A 2 -12.34 -16.79 19.84
C GLU A 2 -12.89 -17.31 18.51
N ILE A 3 -13.58 -16.46 17.73
CA ILE A 3 -14.09 -16.83 16.40
C ILE A 3 -12.94 -17.26 15.47
N MET A 4 -11.82 -16.52 15.49
CA MET A 4 -10.64 -16.87 14.68
C MET A 4 -10.05 -18.20 15.14
N ASN A 5 -9.96 -18.44 16.45
CA ASN A 5 -9.48 -19.71 17.00
C ASN A 5 -10.38 -20.88 16.58
N ARG A 6 -11.70 -20.70 16.53
CA ARG A 6 -12.65 -21.71 16.03
C ARG A 6 -12.45 -22.03 14.56
N ILE A 7 -12.11 -21.03 13.73
CA ILE A 7 -11.78 -21.22 12.32
C ILE A 7 -10.49 -22.03 12.19
N GLU A 8 -9.47 -21.67 12.96
CA GLU A 8 -8.16 -22.33 12.94
C GLU A 8 -8.20 -23.77 13.46
N GLN A 9 -9.04 -24.04 14.46
CA GLN A 9 -9.24 -25.38 15.05
C GLN A 9 -10.37 -26.17 14.37
N SER A 10 -10.95 -25.64 13.28
CA SER A 10 -12.07 -26.29 12.61
C SER A 10 -11.66 -27.65 12.04
N SER A 11 -12.47 -28.67 12.29
CA SER A 11 -12.30 -29.99 11.68
C SER A 11 -12.53 -30.00 10.16
N LYS A 12 -13.22 -28.97 9.64
CA LYS A 12 -13.35 -28.73 8.19
C LYS A 12 -12.24 -27.79 7.72
N THR A 13 -11.62 -28.10 6.57
CA THR A 13 -10.67 -27.20 5.92
C THR A 13 -11.37 -25.94 5.43
N ILE A 14 -10.88 -24.79 5.89
CA ILE A 14 -11.39 -23.45 5.54
C ILE A 14 -10.34 -22.74 4.68
N VAL A 15 -10.74 -22.23 3.52
CA VAL A 15 -9.87 -21.58 2.54
C VAL A 15 -10.30 -20.14 2.33
N ALA A 16 -9.37 -19.20 2.53
CA ALA A 16 -9.57 -17.80 2.22
C ALA A 16 -9.28 -17.54 0.74
N ALA A 17 -10.29 -17.10 -0.02
CA ALA A 17 -10.15 -16.66 -1.40
C ALA A 17 -10.15 -15.12 -1.42
N ILE A 18 -9.03 -14.51 -1.79
CA ILE A 18 -8.74 -13.09 -1.57
C ILE A 18 -8.58 -12.37 -2.91
N ALA A 19 -9.59 -11.61 -3.31
CA ALA A 19 -9.64 -10.96 -4.62
C ALA A 19 -9.04 -9.53 -4.64
N GLY A 20 -8.88 -8.90 -3.48
CA GLY A 20 -8.51 -7.49 -3.39
C GLY A 20 -7.86 -7.14 -2.06
N SER A 21 -8.12 -5.93 -1.57
CA SER A 21 -7.55 -5.44 -0.31
C SER A 21 -7.96 -6.33 0.87
N CYS A 22 -6.96 -6.90 1.54
CA CYS A 22 -7.10 -7.77 2.70
C CYS A 22 -6.24 -7.20 3.81
N LEU A 23 -6.77 -6.20 4.52
CA LEU A 23 -6.06 -5.44 5.53
C LEU A 23 -6.72 -5.59 6.90
N GLY A 24 -5.90 -5.48 7.93
CA GLY A 24 -6.30 -5.53 9.34
C GLY A 24 -7.11 -6.77 9.69
N GLY A 25 -8.28 -6.61 10.31
CA GLY A 25 -9.16 -7.73 10.67
C GLY A 25 -9.50 -8.69 9.52
N GLY A 26 -9.58 -8.20 8.28
CA GLY A 26 -9.76 -9.06 7.10
C GLY A 26 -8.56 -9.97 6.84
N PHE A 27 -7.35 -9.46 7.11
CA PHE A 27 -6.12 -10.24 7.02
C PHE A 27 -5.97 -11.18 8.22
N GLU A 28 -6.32 -10.74 9.43
CA GLU A 28 -6.34 -11.61 10.62
C GLU A 28 -7.28 -12.81 10.44
N LEU A 29 -8.44 -12.59 9.81
CA LEU A 29 -9.35 -13.67 9.39
C LEU A 29 -8.69 -14.62 8.40
N ALA A 30 -8.03 -14.08 7.36
CA ALA A 30 -7.34 -14.90 6.37
C ALA A 30 -6.20 -15.73 7.00
N LEU A 31 -5.48 -15.18 7.97
CA LEU A 31 -4.43 -15.87 8.73
C LEU A 31 -4.99 -17.02 9.56
N ALA A 32 -6.20 -16.89 10.10
CA ALA A 32 -6.88 -17.97 10.85
C ALA A 32 -7.35 -19.13 9.95
N CYS A 33 -7.55 -18.88 8.64
CA CYS A 33 -7.91 -19.94 7.69
C CYS A 33 -6.75 -20.94 7.49
N HIS A 34 -7.08 -22.16 7.04
CA HIS A 34 -6.09 -23.21 6.82
C HIS A 34 -5.24 -22.97 5.57
N TYR A 35 -5.82 -22.34 4.55
CA TYR A 35 -5.19 -22.08 3.27
C TYR A 35 -5.63 -20.73 2.73
N ARG A 36 -4.72 -19.99 2.09
CA ARG A 36 -4.97 -18.67 1.51
C ARG A 36 -4.64 -18.66 0.03
N ILE A 37 -5.61 -18.29 -0.80
CA ILE A 37 -5.49 -18.15 -2.24
C ILE A 37 -5.77 -16.69 -2.58
N ALA A 38 -4.88 -16.04 -3.30
CA ALA A 38 -5.02 -14.63 -3.62
C ALA A 38 -4.91 -14.34 -5.11
N MET A 39 -5.61 -13.30 -5.55
CA MET A 39 -5.44 -12.75 -6.88
C MET A 39 -4.09 -12.02 -6.99
N ASN A 40 -3.36 -12.22 -8.09
CA ASN A 40 -2.14 -11.49 -8.40
C ASN A 40 -2.46 -10.16 -9.11
N ASP A 41 -3.23 -9.31 -8.44
CA ASP A 41 -3.68 -8.02 -8.95
C ASP A 41 -3.03 -6.86 -8.17
N LYS A 42 -2.84 -5.70 -8.81
CA LYS A 42 -2.26 -4.50 -8.18
C LYS A 42 -3.07 -4.01 -6.96
N ARG A 43 -4.37 -4.25 -6.95
CA ARG A 43 -5.29 -3.90 -5.85
C ARG A 43 -5.26 -4.91 -4.71
N THR A 44 -4.73 -6.11 -4.94
CA THR A 44 -4.61 -7.14 -3.91
C THR A 44 -3.42 -6.84 -3.01
N GLY A 45 -3.75 -6.50 -1.76
CA GLY A 45 -2.81 -6.04 -0.76
C GLY A 45 -3.07 -6.70 0.59
N PHE A 46 -1.99 -6.93 1.35
CA PHE A 46 -2.01 -7.58 2.65
C PHE A 46 -1.29 -6.75 3.69
N GLY A 47 -1.79 -6.71 4.91
CA GLY A 47 -1.13 -6.00 6.00
C GLY A 47 -2.02 -5.79 7.21
N VAL A 48 -1.41 -5.30 8.27
CA VAL A 48 -2.05 -5.00 9.56
C VAL A 48 -1.82 -3.51 9.88
N PRO A 49 -2.65 -2.60 9.33
CA PRO A 49 -2.42 -1.16 9.43
C PRO A 49 -2.84 -0.54 10.77
N GLU A 50 -3.22 -1.32 11.77
CA GLU A 50 -3.78 -0.87 13.06
C GLU A 50 -2.88 0.15 13.77
N VAL A 51 -1.56 0.00 13.65
CA VAL A 51 -0.58 0.94 14.23
C VAL A 51 -0.74 2.37 13.71
N LYS A 52 -1.25 2.55 12.48
CA LYS A 52 -1.54 3.87 11.89
C LYS A 52 -2.75 4.55 12.53
N LEU A 53 -3.56 3.80 13.27
CA LEU A 53 -4.69 4.28 14.06
C LEU A 53 -4.37 4.34 15.56
N GLY A 54 -3.08 4.18 15.93
CA GLY A 54 -2.66 4.12 17.32
C GLY A 54 -3.13 2.85 18.04
N LEU A 55 -3.37 1.77 17.28
CA LEU A 55 -3.81 0.48 17.78
C LEU A 55 -2.80 -0.62 17.44
N LEU A 56 -3.14 -1.86 17.78
CA LEU A 56 -2.45 -3.06 17.33
C LEU A 56 -3.46 -4.08 16.78
N PRO A 57 -3.04 -5.13 16.07
CA PRO A 57 -3.95 -6.19 15.62
C PRO A 57 -4.67 -6.83 16.82
N GLY A 58 -6.01 -6.90 16.80
CA GLY A 58 -6.82 -7.28 17.96
C GLY A 58 -7.55 -8.63 17.83
N ALA A 59 -7.38 -9.33 16.72
CA ALA A 59 -8.03 -10.62 16.43
C ALA A 59 -7.03 -11.77 16.29
N GLY A 60 -5.85 -11.63 16.87
CA GLY A 60 -4.78 -12.62 16.87
C GLY A 60 -3.69 -12.38 15.83
N GLY A 61 -3.68 -11.22 15.18
CA GLY A 61 -2.70 -10.87 14.18
C GLY A 61 -1.28 -10.82 14.74
N THR A 62 -1.09 -10.36 15.98
CA THR A 62 0.24 -10.35 16.61
C THR A 62 0.78 -11.76 16.79
N GLN A 63 -0.10 -12.71 17.07
CA GLN A 63 0.23 -14.12 17.32
C GLN A 63 0.45 -14.88 16.01
N ARG A 64 -0.52 -14.85 15.10
CA ARG A 64 -0.49 -15.60 13.84
C ARG A 64 0.61 -15.12 12.89
N LEU A 65 0.98 -13.85 12.93
CA LEU A 65 2.13 -13.37 12.16
C LEU A 65 3.45 -13.90 12.71
N LEU A 66 3.63 -13.99 14.03
CA LEU A 66 4.81 -14.61 14.63
C LEU A 66 4.93 -16.10 14.26
N GLU A 67 3.82 -16.81 14.19
CA GLU A 67 3.80 -18.23 13.81
C GLU A 67 4.13 -18.46 12.33
N ASN A 68 3.71 -17.55 11.45
CA ASN A 68 3.87 -17.70 10.00
C ASN A 68 5.15 -17.03 9.45
N LEU A 69 5.73 -16.03 10.13
CA LEU A 69 6.87 -15.24 9.66
C LEU A 69 8.12 -15.39 10.53
N SER A 70 9.22 -14.76 10.13
CA SER A 70 10.34 -14.52 11.04
C SER A 70 9.96 -13.41 12.02
N LEU A 71 10.61 -13.36 13.20
CA LEU A 71 10.36 -12.29 14.17
C LEU A 71 10.56 -10.89 13.54
N SER A 72 11.60 -10.73 12.71
CA SER A 72 11.89 -9.46 12.04
C SER A 72 10.81 -9.08 11.03
N ASP A 73 10.33 -10.03 10.22
CA ASP A 73 9.27 -9.78 9.23
C ASP A 73 7.92 -9.49 9.90
N ALA A 74 7.61 -10.19 11.00
CA ALA A 74 6.40 -9.94 11.78
C ALA A 74 6.43 -8.54 12.40
N LEU A 75 7.53 -8.18 13.08
CA LEU A 75 7.72 -6.85 13.65
C LEU A 75 7.64 -5.76 12.59
N ASP A 76 8.27 -5.96 11.43
CA ASP A 76 8.22 -5.00 10.32
C ASP A 76 6.78 -4.77 9.85
N LEU A 77 5.98 -5.82 9.65
CA LEU A 77 4.59 -5.66 9.23
C LEU A 77 3.71 -5.01 10.29
N ILE A 78 3.82 -5.43 11.55
CA ILE A 78 2.97 -4.96 12.64
C ILE A 78 3.33 -3.52 13.04
N LEU A 79 4.62 -3.19 13.16
CA LEU A 79 5.08 -1.86 13.61
C LEU A 79 4.98 -0.78 12.54
N THR A 80 5.08 -1.14 11.25
CA THR A 80 4.95 -0.15 10.15
C THR A 80 3.53 -0.04 9.61
N GLY A 81 2.71 -1.08 9.82
CA GLY A 81 1.39 -1.20 9.21
C GLY A 81 1.40 -1.09 7.69
N ARG A 82 2.54 -1.42 7.05
CA ARG A 82 2.70 -1.32 5.60
C ARG A 82 1.96 -2.43 4.89
N GLU A 83 1.48 -2.10 3.70
CA GLU A 83 0.89 -3.08 2.80
C GLU A 83 1.98 -3.80 1.99
N ILE A 84 1.82 -5.10 1.81
CA ILE A 84 2.59 -5.92 0.87
C ILE A 84 1.68 -6.45 -0.23
N LYS A 85 2.20 -6.53 -1.46
CA LYS A 85 1.44 -7.05 -2.61
C LYS A 85 1.46 -8.57 -2.69
N ALA A 86 0.52 -9.13 -3.45
CA ALA A 86 0.28 -10.58 -3.56
C ALA A 86 1.55 -11.43 -3.77
N LYS A 87 2.42 -11.06 -4.72
CA LYS A 87 3.70 -11.76 -4.97
C LYS A 87 4.60 -11.82 -3.73
N LYS A 88 4.74 -10.70 -3.02
CA LYS A 88 5.54 -10.63 -1.80
C LYS A 88 4.90 -11.42 -0.67
N ALA A 89 3.59 -11.33 -0.49
CA ALA A 89 2.86 -12.12 0.49
C ALA A 89 3.03 -13.63 0.25
N LYS A 90 3.01 -14.07 -1.01
CA LYS A 90 3.31 -15.46 -1.40
C LYS A 90 4.75 -15.85 -1.08
N ALA A 91 5.73 -15.01 -1.41
CA ALA A 91 7.14 -15.26 -1.11
C ALA A 91 7.42 -15.34 0.40
N MET A 92 6.70 -14.56 1.20
CA MET A 92 6.79 -14.58 2.67
C MET A 92 6.03 -15.75 3.32
N GLY A 93 5.28 -16.55 2.55
CA GLY A 93 4.48 -17.66 3.08
C GLY A 93 3.16 -17.25 3.73
N LEU A 94 2.75 -15.99 3.57
CA LEU A 94 1.45 -15.48 4.04
C LEU A 94 0.31 -15.83 3.09
N VAL A 95 0.62 -16.16 1.83
CA VAL A 95 -0.34 -16.66 0.83
C VAL A 95 0.16 -17.99 0.31
N ASP A 96 -0.74 -18.96 0.14
CA ASP A 96 -0.37 -20.32 -0.27
C ASP A 96 -0.46 -20.52 -1.78
N PHE A 97 -1.33 -19.80 -2.49
CA PHE A 97 -1.45 -19.89 -3.94
C PHE A 97 -1.84 -18.54 -4.56
N LEU A 98 -1.29 -18.25 -5.73
CA LEU A 98 -1.65 -17.06 -6.50
C LEU A 98 -2.41 -17.45 -7.76
N VAL A 99 -3.44 -16.67 -8.09
CA VAL A 99 -4.21 -16.78 -9.32
C VAL A 99 -3.96 -15.52 -10.13
N GLU A 100 -3.61 -15.65 -11.40
CA GLU A 100 -3.51 -14.49 -12.29
C GLU A 100 -4.92 -14.01 -12.67
N PRO A 101 -5.16 -12.69 -12.69
CA PRO A 101 -6.45 -12.17 -13.11
C PRO A 101 -6.71 -12.46 -14.58
N LEU A 102 -7.98 -12.67 -14.91
CA LEU A 102 -8.47 -12.71 -16.28
C LEU A 102 -8.15 -11.37 -16.96
N ARG A 103 -7.66 -11.44 -18.20
CA ARG A 103 -7.44 -10.28 -19.05
C ARG A 103 -8.55 -10.26 -20.10
N SER A 104 -9.54 -9.39 -19.92
CA SER A 104 -10.59 -9.19 -20.92
C SER A 104 -11.12 -7.75 -20.84
N ASP A 105 -11.59 -7.23 -21.97
CA ASP A 105 -12.20 -5.90 -22.11
C ASP A 105 -13.68 -5.91 -21.71
N VAL A 106 -14.09 -6.86 -20.87
CA VAL A 106 -15.50 -7.12 -20.55
C VAL A 106 -15.95 -6.19 -19.43
N GLN A 107 -17.16 -5.63 -19.58
CA GLN A 107 -17.85 -4.94 -18.48
C GLN A 107 -18.04 -5.93 -17.31
N ASN A 108 -17.62 -5.55 -16.10
CA ASN A 108 -17.65 -6.38 -14.87
C ASN A 108 -16.52 -7.43 -14.71
N ILE A 109 -15.34 -7.16 -15.27
CA ILE A 109 -14.14 -8.00 -15.08
C ILE A 109 -13.79 -8.31 -13.61
N GLU A 110 -14.20 -7.48 -12.66
CA GLU A 110 -14.02 -7.74 -11.22
C GLU A 110 -14.86 -8.92 -10.73
N GLU A 111 -16.14 -8.96 -11.10
CA GLU A 111 -17.07 -10.02 -10.70
C GLU A 111 -16.64 -11.36 -11.31
N GLU A 112 -16.23 -11.34 -12.58
CA GLU A 112 -15.69 -12.53 -13.25
C GLU A 112 -14.41 -13.04 -12.58
N ASN A 113 -13.50 -12.13 -12.21
CA ASN A 113 -12.28 -12.48 -11.49
C ASN A 113 -12.57 -13.08 -10.11
N ILE A 114 -13.59 -12.58 -9.40
CA ILE A 114 -14.03 -13.13 -8.11
C ILE A 114 -14.62 -14.53 -8.32
N ALA A 115 -15.48 -14.72 -9.32
CA ALA A 115 -16.07 -16.01 -9.66
C ALA A 115 -15.00 -17.04 -10.06
N TYR A 116 -14.05 -16.61 -10.87
CA TYR A 116 -12.90 -17.41 -11.29
C TYR A 116 -12.04 -17.82 -10.09
N LEU A 117 -11.64 -16.87 -9.24
CA LEU A 117 -10.89 -17.14 -8.01
C LEU A 117 -11.62 -18.15 -7.12
N ARG A 118 -12.94 -18.01 -6.96
CA ARG A 118 -13.77 -18.93 -6.19
C ARG A 118 -13.75 -20.34 -6.79
N SER A 119 -13.84 -20.47 -8.12
CA SER A 119 -13.79 -21.77 -8.80
C SER A 119 -12.46 -22.50 -8.54
N ILE A 120 -11.33 -21.77 -8.63
CA ILE A 120 -10.00 -22.28 -8.34
C ILE A 120 -9.88 -22.66 -6.86
N ALA A 121 -10.43 -21.86 -5.95
CA ALA A 121 -10.42 -22.16 -4.53
C ALA A 121 -11.17 -23.46 -4.21
N ILE A 122 -12.36 -23.66 -4.78
CA ILE A 122 -13.12 -24.92 -4.64
C ILE A 122 -12.33 -26.11 -5.17
N GLN A 123 -11.69 -25.95 -6.33
CA GLN A 123 -10.85 -27.01 -6.90
C GLN A 123 -9.67 -27.36 -5.98
N LYS A 124 -9.01 -26.36 -5.38
CA LYS A 124 -7.92 -26.59 -4.42
C LYS A 124 -8.38 -27.23 -3.13
N VAL A 125 -9.53 -26.83 -2.59
CA VAL A 125 -10.14 -27.50 -1.42
C VAL A 125 -10.33 -29.00 -1.71
N LYS A 126 -10.93 -29.34 -2.86
CA LYS A 126 -11.13 -30.75 -3.26
C LYS A 126 -9.81 -31.52 -3.34
N GLN A 127 -8.75 -30.90 -3.88
CA GLN A 127 -7.42 -31.52 -3.95
C GLN A 127 -6.79 -31.73 -2.56
N LEU A 128 -6.95 -30.78 -1.64
CA LEU A 128 -6.45 -30.84 -0.27
C LEU A 128 -7.18 -31.86 0.60
N ILE A 129 -8.45 -32.15 0.31
CA ILE A 129 -9.20 -33.21 1.01
C ILE A 129 -8.70 -34.60 0.58
N VAL A 130 -8.42 -34.79 -0.72
CA VAL A 130 -7.96 -36.08 -1.27
C VAL A 130 -6.51 -36.36 -0.90
N LYS A 131 -5.64 -35.37 -1.01
CA LYS A 131 -4.26 -35.44 -0.51
C LYS A 131 -4.25 -34.80 0.86
N LYS A 132 -4.34 -35.59 1.95
CA LYS A 132 -4.10 -35.09 3.32
C LYS A 132 -2.92 -34.12 3.25
N PRO A 133 -3.10 -32.84 3.64
CA PRO A 133 -2.01 -31.90 3.56
C PRO A 133 -0.87 -32.47 4.41
N SER A 134 0.27 -32.76 3.78
CA SER A 134 1.46 -32.96 4.59
C SER A 134 1.69 -31.61 5.27
N ASN A 135 1.78 -31.61 6.59
CA ASN A 135 2.16 -30.43 7.38
C ASN A 135 3.63 -30.02 7.12
N GLN A 136 4.16 -30.27 5.92
CA GLN A 136 5.44 -29.78 5.46
C GLN A 136 5.29 -28.33 4.96
N LYS A 137 5.01 -27.42 5.90
CA LYS A 137 5.57 -26.07 5.79
C LYS A 137 7.10 -26.25 5.71
N SER A 138 7.71 -25.78 4.63
CA SER A 138 9.09 -26.03 4.18
C SER A 138 10.13 -26.23 5.31
N GLY A 139 10.78 -27.40 5.31
CA GLY A 139 11.67 -27.87 6.38
C GLY A 139 13.00 -27.11 6.56
N LEU A 140 13.44 -26.31 5.59
CA LEU A 140 14.70 -25.56 5.70
C LEU A 140 14.54 -24.19 6.39
N MET A 141 13.46 -23.46 6.11
CA MET A 141 13.17 -22.17 6.78
C MET A 141 12.63 -22.35 8.20
N LYS A 142 11.97 -23.47 8.50
CA LYS A 142 11.57 -23.83 9.87
C LYS A 142 12.78 -24.02 10.79
N ASN A 143 13.86 -24.64 10.31
CA ASN A 143 15.04 -24.91 11.13
C ASN A 143 15.82 -23.63 11.50
N ILE A 144 15.95 -22.66 10.59
CA ILE A 144 16.60 -21.38 10.91
C ILE A 144 15.68 -20.52 11.83
N LYS A 145 14.36 -20.54 11.61
CA LYS A 145 13.39 -19.89 12.50
C LYS A 145 13.44 -20.48 13.91
N SER A 146 13.47 -21.81 14.04
CA SER A 146 13.52 -22.48 15.33
C SER A 146 14.83 -22.15 16.06
N ILE A 147 15.97 -22.16 15.38
CA ILE A 147 17.26 -21.78 15.98
C ILE A 147 17.27 -20.32 16.49
N ILE A 148 16.70 -19.38 15.72
CA ILE A 148 16.61 -17.96 16.12
C ILE A 148 15.57 -17.73 17.22
N MET A 149 14.44 -18.45 17.19
CA MET A 149 13.41 -18.40 18.22
C MET A 149 13.82 -19.10 19.52
N GLU A 150 14.65 -20.14 19.45
CA GLU A 150 15.14 -20.89 20.60
C GLU A 150 16.24 -20.12 21.34
N ASN A 151 17.00 -19.26 20.64
CA ASN A 151 18.04 -18.46 21.28
C ASN A 151 17.48 -17.14 21.85
N SER A 152 17.27 -17.11 23.17
CA SER A 152 16.81 -15.92 23.90
C SER A 152 17.68 -14.67 23.69
N TYR A 153 19.00 -14.81 23.49
CA TYR A 153 19.87 -13.66 23.22
C TYR A 153 19.56 -12.99 21.88
N VAL A 154 19.32 -13.80 20.83
CA VAL A 154 19.00 -13.28 19.50
C VAL A 154 17.63 -12.61 19.50
N ARG A 155 16.63 -13.22 20.17
CA ARG A 155 15.30 -12.60 20.33
C ARG A 155 15.38 -11.24 21.01
N ASN A 156 16.10 -11.18 22.14
CA ASN A 156 16.27 -9.94 22.91
C ASN A 156 17.01 -8.87 22.12
N TYR A 157 18.00 -9.26 21.31
CA TYR A 157 18.69 -8.33 20.40
C TYR A 157 17.76 -7.78 19.31
N ILE A 158 16.96 -8.63 18.66
CA ILE A 158 16.00 -8.18 17.64
C ILE A 158 14.97 -7.22 18.24
N LEU A 159 14.43 -7.55 19.41
CA LEU A 159 13.47 -6.69 20.12
C LEU A 159 14.09 -5.37 20.55
N SER A 160 15.33 -5.37 21.04
CA SER A 160 16.01 -4.12 21.45
C SER A 160 16.29 -3.23 20.24
N GLN A 161 16.74 -3.78 19.11
CA GLN A 161 16.91 -3.02 17.87
C GLN A 161 15.57 -2.45 17.37
N ALA A 162 14.50 -3.23 17.42
CA ALA A 162 13.17 -2.77 17.07
C ALA A 162 12.72 -1.63 18.00
N GLN A 163 12.95 -1.74 19.30
CA GLN A 163 12.64 -0.69 20.29
C GLN A 163 13.45 0.58 20.04
N THR A 164 14.76 0.49 19.81
CA THR A 164 15.61 1.66 19.48
C THR A 164 15.10 2.35 18.22
N LYS A 165 14.74 1.60 17.19
CA LYS A 165 14.19 2.14 15.94
C LYS A 165 12.81 2.77 16.14
N VAL A 166 11.94 2.15 16.92
CA VAL A 166 10.64 2.71 17.29
C VAL A 166 10.86 4.04 18.00
N MET A 167 11.66 4.08 19.05
CA MET A 167 11.93 5.30 19.81
C MET A 167 12.51 6.43 18.96
N SER A 168 13.43 6.12 18.03
CA SER A 168 13.99 7.15 17.14
C SER A 168 12.99 7.68 16.11
N GLN A 169 12.02 6.87 15.68
CA GLN A 169 11.01 7.28 14.71
C GLN A 169 9.78 7.94 15.36
N THR A 170 9.39 7.48 16.55
CA THR A 170 8.20 7.95 17.26
C THR A 170 8.50 9.02 18.30
N GLN A 171 9.78 9.20 18.65
CA GLN A 171 10.23 10.05 19.76
C GLN A 171 9.55 9.71 21.09
N GLY A 172 9.04 8.47 21.23
CA GLY A 172 8.30 8.02 22.40
C GLY A 172 6.86 8.55 22.53
N LEU A 173 6.37 9.33 21.56
CA LEU A 173 5.04 9.97 21.61
C LEU A 173 3.89 9.07 21.16
N TYR A 174 4.19 7.90 20.62
CA TYR A 174 3.18 6.96 20.10
C TYR A 174 3.22 5.67 20.93
N PRO A 175 2.17 5.39 21.74
CA PRO A 175 2.19 4.25 22.66
C PRO A 175 2.05 2.89 21.95
N ALA A 176 1.30 2.82 20.83
CA ALA A 176 1.00 1.56 20.15
C ALA A 176 2.23 0.76 19.70
N PRO A 177 3.23 1.36 19.00
CA PRO A 177 4.46 0.65 18.65
C PRO A 177 5.20 0.01 19.83
N LEU A 178 5.22 0.66 21.01
CA LEU A 178 5.86 0.12 22.20
C LEU A 178 5.04 -1.01 22.81
N LYS A 179 3.72 -0.83 22.91
CA LYS A 179 2.82 -1.87 23.42
C LYS A 179 2.81 -3.12 22.52
N ILE A 180 2.96 -2.96 21.20
CA ILE A 180 3.18 -4.08 20.26
C ILE A 180 4.43 -4.89 20.65
N LEU A 181 5.55 -4.22 20.94
CA LEU A 181 6.79 -4.89 21.37
C LEU A 181 6.57 -5.65 22.68
N ASP A 182 5.80 -5.09 23.61
CA ASP A 182 5.50 -5.74 24.88
C ASP A 182 4.64 -6.99 24.71
N VAL A 183 3.58 -6.93 23.89
CA VAL A 183 2.73 -8.09 23.57
C VAL A 183 3.55 -9.20 22.91
N ILE A 184 4.41 -8.84 21.95
CA ILE A 184 5.30 -9.80 21.28
C ILE A 184 6.31 -10.40 22.28
N ARG A 185 6.88 -9.60 23.18
CA ARG A 185 7.79 -10.10 24.23
C ARG A 185 7.08 -11.10 25.14
N GLN A 186 5.90 -10.77 25.65
CA GLN A 186 5.10 -11.67 26.48
C GLN A 186 4.76 -12.98 25.76
N THR A 187 4.45 -12.90 24.47
CA THR A 187 4.19 -14.07 23.63
C THR A 187 5.42 -14.98 23.53
N LEU A 188 6.60 -14.40 23.30
CA LEU A 188 7.85 -15.14 23.15
C LEU A 188 8.35 -15.77 24.46
N GLU A 189 8.04 -15.15 25.60
CA GLU A 189 8.44 -15.63 26.93
C GLU A 189 7.46 -16.65 27.50
N ASN A 190 6.14 -16.42 27.34
CA ASN A 190 5.10 -17.16 28.05
C ASN A 190 4.18 -17.99 27.13
N GLY A 191 4.38 -17.91 25.80
CA GLY A 191 3.62 -18.66 24.80
C GLY A 191 2.37 -17.93 24.28
N SER A 192 1.82 -18.45 23.17
CA SER A 192 0.75 -17.79 22.42
C SER A 192 -0.53 -17.55 23.24
N THR A 193 -0.91 -18.45 24.14
CA THR A 193 -2.14 -18.27 24.96
C THR A 193 -2.06 -17.01 25.82
N VAL A 194 -0.91 -16.75 26.45
CA VAL A 194 -0.68 -15.50 27.20
C VAL A 194 -0.62 -14.31 26.24
N GLY A 195 0.01 -14.50 25.07
CA GLY A 195 0.07 -13.51 24.00
C GLY A 195 -1.30 -13.02 23.51
N TYR A 196 -2.27 -13.93 23.30
CA TYR A 196 -3.63 -13.56 22.91
C TYR A 196 -4.33 -12.68 23.96
N ASN A 197 -4.20 -13.02 25.24
CA ASN A 197 -4.77 -12.22 26.32
C ASN A 197 -4.09 -10.84 26.40
N ALA A 198 -2.76 -10.81 26.34
CA ALA A 198 -1.99 -9.57 26.31
C ALA A 198 -2.35 -8.68 25.11
N GLU A 199 -2.58 -9.27 23.94
CA GLU A 199 -3.06 -8.57 22.75
C GLU A 199 -4.42 -7.92 23.00
N ALA A 200 -5.38 -8.64 23.59
CA ALA A 200 -6.71 -8.14 23.87
C ALA A 200 -6.71 -6.98 24.89
N GLU A 201 -5.98 -7.14 25.99
CA GLU A 201 -5.79 -6.10 27.01
C GLU A 201 -5.12 -4.86 26.42
N ALA A 202 -4.01 -5.06 25.71
CA ALA A 202 -3.29 -3.98 25.08
C ALA A 202 -4.11 -3.23 24.01
N PHE A 203 -4.93 -3.95 23.25
CA PHE A 203 -5.86 -3.34 22.30
C PHE A 203 -6.87 -2.43 23.01
N ALA A 204 -7.46 -2.92 24.11
CA ALA A 204 -8.41 -2.15 24.91
C ALA A 204 -7.76 -0.90 25.53
N ASP A 205 -6.55 -1.03 26.09
CA ASP A 205 -5.78 0.08 26.61
C ASP A 205 -5.55 1.15 25.54
N LEU A 206 -5.03 0.73 24.37
CA LEU A 206 -4.70 1.64 23.28
C LEU A 206 -5.92 2.35 22.70
N ALA A 207 -7.06 1.66 22.59
CA ALA A 207 -8.30 2.24 22.10
C ALA A 207 -8.81 3.40 22.96
N MET A 208 -8.41 3.45 24.23
CA MET A 208 -8.80 4.51 25.16
C MET A 208 -7.85 5.72 25.15
N THR A 209 -6.67 5.60 24.54
CA THR A 209 -5.65 6.66 24.48
C THR A 209 -6.09 7.87 23.65
N ASN A 210 -5.50 9.03 23.92
CA ASN A 210 -5.77 10.25 23.17
C ASN A 210 -5.16 10.18 21.76
N GLU A 211 -4.00 9.54 21.64
CA GLU A 211 -3.27 9.34 20.40
C GLU A 211 -4.08 8.49 19.42
N SER A 212 -4.67 7.38 19.88
CA SER A 212 -5.52 6.56 19.01
C SER A 212 -6.76 7.34 18.54
N LYS A 213 -7.45 8.03 19.44
CA LYS A 213 -8.60 8.89 19.10
C LYS A 213 -8.23 9.97 18.07
N ALA A 214 -7.09 10.63 18.25
CA ALA A 214 -6.59 11.63 17.32
C ALA A 214 -6.26 11.04 15.95
N LEU A 215 -5.57 9.89 15.90
CA LEU A 215 -5.23 9.22 14.64
C LEU A 215 -6.45 8.69 13.88
N ILE A 216 -7.47 8.19 14.59
CA ILE A 216 -8.75 7.81 14.00
C ILE A 216 -9.47 9.04 13.43
N SER A 217 -9.47 10.17 14.15
CA SER A 217 -10.01 11.43 13.63
C SER A 217 -9.31 11.89 12.35
N LEU A 218 -7.97 11.85 12.33
CA LEU A 218 -7.17 12.15 11.12
C LEU A 218 -7.47 11.17 9.98
N PHE A 219 -7.71 9.90 10.26
CA PHE A 219 -8.11 8.91 9.27
C PHE A 219 -9.47 9.27 8.64
N HIS A 220 -10.46 9.65 9.43
CA HIS A 220 -11.76 10.10 8.94
C HIS A 220 -11.62 11.39 8.12
N GLY A 221 -10.92 12.40 8.65
CA GLY A 221 -10.66 13.65 7.94
C GLY A 221 -9.97 13.42 6.59
N ARG A 222 -8.95 12.55 6.55
CA ARG A 222 -8.28 12.15 5.30
C ARG A 222 -9.23 11.44 4.34
N THR A 223 -10.15 10.62 4.84
CA THR A 223 -11.11 9.89 4.00
C THR A 223 -12.11 10.86 3.37
N GLU A 224 -12.59 11.85 4.11
CA GLU A 224 -13.44 12.91 3.58
C GLU A 224 -12.70 13.81 2.59
N CYS A 225 -11.45 14.21 2.87
CA CYS A 225 -10.64 15.00 1.93
C CYS A 225 -10.31 14.28 0.60
N LYS A 226 -10.48 12.96 0.52
CA LYS A 226 -10.34 12.20 -0.72
C LYS A 226 -11.60 12.18 -1.59
N LYS A 227 -12.75 12.57 -1.03
CA LYS A 227 -14.01 12.66 -1.77
C LYS A 227 -14.10 14.03 -2.44
N ASN A 228 -14.65 14.07 -3.65
CA ASN A 228 -14.87 15.35 -4.31
C ASN A 228 -16.04 16.09 -3.64
N LYS A 229 -15.74 17.18 -2.93
CA LYS A 229 -16.72 18.04 -2.25
C LYS A 229 -17.78 18.62 -3.21
N TYR A 230 -17.40 18.84 -4.47
CA TYR A 230 -18.25 19.48 -5.48
C TYR A 230 -18.97 18.48 -6.40
N GLY A 231 -18.85 17.17 -6.14
CA GLY A 231 -19.46 16.14 -6.97
C GLY A 231 -18.69 15.87 -8.27
N ASN A 232 -19.36 15.29 -9.27
CA ASN A 232 -18.74 15.01 -10.56
C ASN A 232 -18.65 16.29 -11.39
N SER A 233 -17.53 16.49 -12.08
CA SER A 233 -17.37 17.57 -13.06
C SER A 233 -18.25 17.31 -14.28
N GLU A 234 -18.77 18.37 -14.89
CA GLU A 234 -19.45 18.29 -16.20
C GLU A 234 -18.49 17.87 -17.32
N ARG A 235 -17.20 18.15 -17.15
CA ARG A 235 -16.15 17.84 -18.11
C ARG A 235 -15.05 17.01 -17.48
N GLU A 236 -14.67 15.96 -18.19
CA GLU A 236 -13.53 15.13 -17.83
C GLU A 236 -12.25 15.83 -18.30
N ILE A 237 -11.31 16.05 -17.37
CA ILE A 237 -9.98 16.57 -17.69
C ILE A 237 -9.15 15.42 -18.25
N LYS A 238 -8.57 15.58 -19.44
CA LYS A 238 -7.65 14.62 -20.07
C LYS A 238 -6.32 15.24 -20.43
N THR A 239 -6.32 16.52 -20.80
CA THR A 239 -5.14 17.25 -21.22
C THR A 239 -4.84 18.34 -20.20
N MET A 240 -3.57 18.44 -19.80
CA MET A 240 -3.12 19.46 -18.86
C MET A 240 -1.79 20.06 -19.29
N ALA A 241 -1.57 21.32 -18.95
CA ALA A 241 -0.26 21.94 -19.05
C ALA A 241 0.26 22.38 -17.67
N VAL A 242 1.57 22.29 -17.47
CA VAL A 242 2.28 22.80 -16.31
C VAL A 242 3.27 23.85 -16.79
N ILE A 243 3.08 25.10 -16.34
CA ILE A 243 3.87 26.26 -16.76
C ILE A 243 4.98 26.49 -15.74
N GLY A 244 6.17 26.00 -16.06
CA GLY A 244 7.31 25.93 -15.15
C GLY A 244 7.78 24.49 -15.01
N SER A 245 9.04 24.24 -15.36
CA SER A 245 9.66 22.90 -15.28
C SER A 245 10.58 22.73 -14.08
N GLY A 246 10.45 23.63 -13.10
CA GLY A 246 11.14 23.55 -11.82
C GLY A 246 10.76 22.31 -11.00
N VAL A 247 11.25 22.26 -9.76
CA VAL A 247 11.08 21.07 -8.90
C VAL A 247 9.60 20.72 -8.68
N VAL A 248 8.76 21.74 -8.47
CA VAL A 248 7.33 21.56 -8.19
C VAL A 248 6.58 21.20 -9.47
N GLY A 249 6.79 21.93 -10.57
CA GLY A 249 6.14 21.68 -11.86
C GLY A 249 6.48 20.31 -12.44
N ALA A 250 7.76 19.90 -12.37
CA ALA A 250 8.16 18.53 -12.70
C ALA A 250 7.50 17.49 -11.77
N GLY A 251 7.27 17.84 -10.50
CA GLY A 251 6.53 17.02 -9.53
C GLY A 251 5.05 16.87 -9.89
N ILE A 252 4.38 17.95 -10.27
CA ILE A 252 2.98 17.97 -10.73
C ILE A 252 2.84 17.12 -11.99
N ALA A 253 3.72 17.31 -12.97
CA ALA A 253 3.73 16.49 -14.17
C ALA A 253 3.96 15.02 -13.84
N HIS A 254 4.92 14.70 -12.96
CA HIS A 254 5.21 13.33 -12.53
C HIS A 254 3.98 12.63 -11.94
N VAL A 255 3.25 13.26 -11.00
CA VAL A 255 2.09 12.60 -10.37
C VAL A 255 0.86 12.48 -11.28
N SER A 256 0.88 13.18 -12.41
CA SER A 256 -0.26 13.24 -13.34
C SER A 256 -0.13 12.25 -14.50
N ILE A 257 1.07 12.06 -15.06
CA ILE A 257 1.24 11.21 -16.25
C ILE A 257 0.93 9.72 -16.02
N ASP A 258 1.03 9.21 -14.79
CA ASP A 258 0.61 7.83 -14.44
C ASP A 258 -0.88 7.66 -14.16
N LYS A 259 -1.64 8.75 -14.19
CA LYS A 259 -3.12 8.78 -14.12
C LYS A 259 -3.76 8.97 -15.49
N ASP A 260 -2.99 8.73 -16.54
CA ASP A 260 -3.42 8.80 -17.94
C ASP A 260 -3.81 10.21 -18.43
N PHE A 261 -3.42 11.25 -17.69
CA PHE A 261 -3.43 12.63 -18.21
C PHE A 261 -2.34 12.80 -19.27
N GLN A 262 -2.69 13.44 -20.39
CA GLN A 262 -1.72 13.96 -21.35
C GLN A 262 -1.18 15.29 -20.81
N VAL A 263 0.10 15.33 -20.47
CA VAL A 263 0.73 16.46 -19.79
C VAL A 263 1.71 17.16 -20.72
N ILE A 264 1.51 18.46 -20.89
CA ILE A 264 2.47 19.37 -21.48
C ILE A 264 3.27 20.03 -20.35
N LEU A 265 4.58 19.78 -20.31
CA LEU A 265 5.50 20.51 -19.42
C LEU A 265 6.15 21.63 -20.22
N TYR A 266 5.92 22.87 -19.81
CA TYR A 266 6.44 24.05 -20.48
C TYR A 266 7.52 24.74 -19.64
N ASP A 267 8.57 25.19 -20.32
CA ASP A 267 9.51 26.17 -19.77
C ASP A 267 10.17 26.96 -20.91
N LYS A 268 10.48 28.23 -20.65
CA LYS A 268 11.09 29.11 -21.64
C LYS A 268 12.51 28.66 -22.00
N THR A 269 13.25 28.10 -21.03
CA THR A 269 14.66 27.73 -21.22
C THR A 269 14.80 26.23 -21.38
N SER A 270 15.38 25.79 -22.49
CA SER A 270 15.62 24.36 -22.76
C SER A 270 16.39 23.66 -21.64
N ALA A 271 17.37 24.34 -21.03
CA ALA A 271 18.14 23.80 -19.91
C ALA A 271 17.28 23.44 -18.68
N VAL A 272 16.30 24.28 -18.33
CA VAL A 272 15.41 24.04 -17.19
C VAL A 272 14.42 22.93 -17.54
N LEU A 273 13.88 22.96 -18.77
CA LEU A 273 12.98 21.94 -19.29
C LEU A 273 13.62 20.54 -19.27
N ASP A 274 14.87 20.43 -19.71
CA ASP A 274 15.64 19.20 -19.70
C ASP A 274 15.91 18.69 -18.28
N GLN A 275 16.15 19.61 -17.33
CA GLN A 275 16.31 19.26 -15.92
C GLN A 275 15.01 18.67 -15.33
N GLY A 276 13.88 19.34 -15.55
CA GLY A 276 12.57 18.86 -15.09
C GLY A 276 12.21 17.50 -15.70
N LYS A 277 12.40 17.35 -17.02
CA LYS A 277 12.20 16.08 -17.73
C LYS A 277 13.09 14.97 -17.17
N SER A 278 14.38 15.25 -16.96
CA SER A 278 15.33 14.29 -16.41
C SER A 278 14.94 13.80 -15.02
N GLN A 279 14.38 14.67 -14.18
CA GLN A 279 13.87 14.30 -12.86
C GLN A 279 12.70 13.30 -12.97
N ILE A 280 11.73 13.56 -13.85
CA ILE A 280 10.57 12.68 -14.07
C ILE A 280 11.04 11.29 -14.55
N VAL A 281 11.91 11.28 -15.56
CA VAL A 281 12.48 10.05 -16.14
C VAL A 281 13.21 9.22 -15.08
N LYS A 282 14.09 9.85 -14.30
CA LYS A 282 14.87 9.17 -13.24
C LYS A 282 13.97 8.56 -12.16
N ASN A 283 12.87 9.23 -11.80
CA ASN A 283 11.91 8.72 -10.83
C ASN A 283 11.22 7.45 -11.32
N TYR A 284 10.72 7.45 -12.55
CA TYR A 284 10.07 6.26 -13.12
C TYR A 284 11.05 5.12 -13.41
N GLN A 285 12.29 5.41 -13.81
CA GLN A 285 13.35 4.40 -13.90
C GLN A 285 13.62 3.73 -12.54
N THR A 286 13.54 4.49 -11.44
CA THR A 286 13.66 3.94 -10.08
C THR A 286 12.50 2.99 -9.76
N TYR A 287 11.28 3.26 -10.24
CA TYR A 287 10.15 2.34 -10.10
C TYR A 287 10.35 1.04 -10.88
N VAL A 288 10.89 1.11 -12.11
CA VAL A 288 11.27 -0.09 -12.89
C VAL A 288 12.32 -0.91 -12.13
N LYS A 289 13.41 -0.28 -11.68
CA LYS A 289 14.49 -0.95 -10.92
C LYS A 289 13.98 -1.63 -9.64
N ARG A 290 12.95 -1.05 -9.01
CA ARG A 290 12.30 -1.60 -7.81
C ARG A 290 11.16 -2.58 -8.12
N ASN A 291 10.99 -3.00 -9.38
CA ASN A 291 9.92 -3.89 -9.84
C ASN A 291 8.50 -3.40 -9.47
N ARG A 292 8.30 -2.07 -9.39
CA ARG A 292 6.98 -1.47 -9.11
C ARG A 292 6.14 -1.33 -10.38
N ILE A 293 6.81 -1.12 -11.51
CA ILE A 293 6.23 -1.04 -12.86
C ILE A 293 7.12 -1.81 -13.84
N THR A 294 6.55 -2.26 -14.95
CA THR A 294 7.26 -2.91 -16.06
C THR A 294 7.87 -1.87 -17.01
N ASN A 295 8.79 -2.31 -17.88
CA ASN A 295 9.33 -1.45 -18.95
C ASN A 295 8.24 -1.00 -19.94
N ALA A 296 7.24 -1.85 -20.20
CA ALA A 296 6.13 -1.49 -21.07
C ALA A 296 5.26 -0.38 -20.44
N GLU A 297 4.95 -0.50 -19.15
CA GLU A 297 4.22 0.54 -18.41
C GLU A 297 5.03 1.84 -18.32
N TYR A 298 6.34 1.74 -18.10
CA TYR A 298 7.24 2.90 -18.10
C TYR A 298 7.17 3.70 -19.42
N ASN A 299 7.28 3.01 -20.57
CA ASN A 299 7.22 3.67 -21.87
C ASN A 299 5.84 4.31 -22.13
N ARG A 300 4.76 3.60 -21.74
CA ARG A 300 3.38 4.08 -21.86
C ARG A 300 3.11 5.31 -20.98
N ILE A 301 3.64 5.34 -19.77
CA ILE A 301 3.48 6.50 -18.87
C ILE A 301 4.25 7.70 -19.43
N LEU A 302 5.48 7.50 -19.89
CA LEU A 302 6.28 8.60 -20.44
C LEU A 302 5.77 9.12 -21.78
N SER A 303 5.05 8.32 -22.57
CA SER A 303 4.41 8.83 -23.80
C SER A 303 3.32 9.86 -23.53
N ASN A 304 2.81 9.94 -22.29
CA ASN A 304 1.86 10.97 -21.88
C ASN A 304 2.53 12.32 -21.57
N LEU A 305 3.87 12.40 -21.59
CA LEU A 305 4.61 13.62 -21.29
C LEU A 305 5.14 14.25 -22.58
N THR A 306 4.70 15.47 -22.87
CA THR A 306 5.27 16.33 -23.91
C THR A 306 6.01 17.50 -23.27
N CYS A 307 7.25 17.77 -23.70
CA CYS A 307 8.03 18.90 -23.20
C CYS A 307 8.21 19.91 -24.34
N GLN A 308 7.89 21.18 -24.10
CA GLN A 308 7.97 22.21 -25.13
C GLN A 308 8.36 23.57 -24.54
N ALA A 309 8.90 24.45 -25.39
CA ALA A 309 9.31 25.81 -25.02
C ALA A 309 8.46 26.90 -25.70
N THR A 310 7.36 26.50 -26.34
CA THR A 310 6.38 27.39 -26.98
C THR A 310 4.97 27.08 -26.45
N PHE A 311 4.02 27.98 -26.68
CA PHE A 311 2.61 27.81 -26.28
C PHE A 311 1.76 27.02 -27.29
N GLU A 312 2.40 26.27 -28.18
CA GLU A 312 1.70 25.44 -29.16
C GLU A 312 0.83 24.37 -28.47
N ASN A 313 -0.37 24.12 -29.01
CA ASN A 313 -1.30 23.10 -28.51
C ASN A 313 -1.88 23.37 -27.10
N LEU A 314 -1.62 24.52 -26.49
CA LEU A 314 -2.26 24.88 -25.21
C LEU A 314 -3.77 25.11 -25.37
N GLU A 315 -4.25 25.38 -26.58
CA GLU A 315 -5.68 25.54 -26.87
C GLU A 315 -6.48 24.23 -26.67
N LYS A 316 -5.78 23.10 -26.62
CA LYS A 316 -6.35 21.76 -26.38
C LYS A 316 -6.31 21.35 -24.91
N CYS A 317 -5.71 22.14 -24.01
CA CYS A 317 -5.63 21.83 -22.60
C CYS A 317 -6.97 22.10 -21.90
N ASP A 318 -7.42 21.14 -21.09
CA ASP A 318 -8.59 21.31 -20.22
C ASP A 318 -8.23 22.11 -18.96
N ILE A 319 -6.97 22.02 -18.51
CA ILE A 319 -6.44 22.74 -17.36
C ILE A 319 -4.98 23.16 -17.58
N ILE A 320 -4.62 24.34 -17.11
CA ILE A 320 -3.25 24.84 -17.03
C ILE A 320 -2.94 25.15 -15.57
N ILE A 321 -1.81 24.64 -15.08
CA ILE A 321 -1.32 24.87 -13.73
C ILE A 321 -0.04 25.69 -13.80
N GLU A 322 0.01 26.82 -13.11
CA GLU A 322 1.16 27.69 -13.04
C GLU A 322 2.11 27.33 -11.88
N ASP A 323 3.41 27.22 -12.19
CA ASP A 323 4.48 26.97 -11.21
C ASP A 323 5.73 27.80 -11.57
N LEU A 324 5.57 29.12 -11.66
CA LEU A 324 6.66 30.07 -11.80
C LEU A 324 7.05 30.66 -10.45
N PHE A 325 8.10 31.47 -10.48
CA PHE A 325 8.54 32.23 -9.32
C PHE A 325 7.41 33.09 -8.74
N GLU A 326 7.43 33.23 -7.42
CA GLU A 326 6.46 34.02 -6.66
C GLU A 326 6.69 35.53 -6.84
N ASP A 327 6.41 36.01 -8.05
CA ASP A 327 6.38 37.42 -8.43
C ASP A 327 5.06 37.75 -9.12
N LEU A 328 4.31 38.69 -8.53
CA LEU A 328 2.96 39.01 -8.99
C LEU A 328 2.94 39.56 -10.43
N LYS A 329 3.94 40.37 -10.81
CA LYS A 329 3.98 40.97 -12.16
C LYS A 329 4.26 39.90 -13.19
N LEU A 330 5.18 38.98 -12.91
CA LEU A 330 5.47 37.82 -13.75
C LEU A 330 4.21 36.97 -13.94
N LYS A 331 3.49 36.64 -12.86
CA LYS A 331 2.26 35.83 -12.91
C LYS A 331 1.14 36.50 -13.69
N GLN A 332 0.95 37.81 -13.54
CA GLN A 332 -0.03 38.55 -14.33
C GLN A 332 0.35 38.61 -15.82
N ASN A 333 1.63 38.83 -16.12
CA ASN A 333 2.11 38.88 -17.50
C ASN A 333 1.94 37.53 -18.21
N ILE A 334 2.32 36.42 -17.56
CA ILE A 334 2.17 35.10 -18.15
C ILE A 334 0.70 34.73 -18.34
N LEU A 335 -0.18 35.08 -17.39
CA LEU A 335 -1.61 34.82 -17.51
C LEU A 335 -2.20 35.56 -18.72
N ASN A 336 -1.89 36.85 -18.86
CA ASN A 336 -2.33 37.65 -20.00
C ASN A 336 -1.84 37.10 -21.35
N GLU A 337 -0.63 36.51 -21.37
CA GLU A 337 -0.08 35.88 -22.56
C GLU A 337 -0.77 34.53 -22.86
N LEU A 338 -0.96 33.69 -21.84
CA LEU A 338 -1.60 32.38 -21.93
C LEU A 338 -3.06 32.46 -22.33
N GLU A 339 -3.82 33.47 -21.84
CA GLU A 339 -5.23 33.66 -22.18
C GLU A 339 -5.47 33.73 -23.71
N GLN A 340 -4.48 34.14 -24.49
CA GLN A 340 -4.56 34.20 -25.95
C GLN A 340 -4.49 32.82 -26.62
N TYR A 341 -3.88 31.85 -25.95
CA TYR A 341 -3.71 30.47 -26.42
C TYR A 341 -4.66 29.50 -25.73
N MET A 342 -5.32 29.92 -24.65
CA MET A 342 -6.26 29.09 -23.90
C MET A 342 -7.64 29.05 -24.55
N SER A 343 -8.29 27.90 -24.43
CA SER A 343 -9.72 27.78 -24.76
C SER A 343 -10.58 28.41 -23.66
N LYS A 344 -11.78 28.91 -24.01
CA LYS A 344 -12.71 29.52 -23.03
C LYS A 344 -13.14 28.61 -21.87
N HIS A 345 -12.96 27.30 -22.03
CA HIS A 345 -13.32 26.32 -21.02
C HIS A 345 -12.14 25.83 -20.20
N CYS A 346 -10.92 26.21 -20.59
CA CYS A 346 -9.71 25.84 -19.90
C CYS A 346 -9.68 26.47 -18.51
N ILE A 347 -9.38 25.67 -17.50
CA ILE A 347 -9.21 26.16 -16.13
C ILE A 347 -7.76 26.62 -15.97
N PHE A 348 -7.55 27.82 -15.41
CA PHE A 348 -6.24 28.26 -14.93
C PHE A 348 -6.16 28.05 -13.42
N ALA A 349 -5.08 27.45 -12.94
CA ALA A 349 -4.88 27.09 -11.53
C ALA A 349 -3.50 27.46 -11.01
#